data_AF-A0A6G4RXJ2-F1
#
_entry.id   AF-A0A6G4RXJ2-F1
#
_cell.length_a   1.000
_cell.length_b   1.000
_cell.length_c   1.000
_cell.angle_alpha   90.00
_cell.angle_beta   90.00
_cell.angle_gamma   90.00
#
_symmetry.space_group_name_H-M   'P 1'
#
loop_
_entity.id
_entity.type
_entity.pdbx_description
1 polymer ?
#
loop_
_entity_poly.entity_id
_entity_poly.type
_entity_poly.pdbx_seq_one_letter_code
_entity_poly.pdbx_strand_id
1 'polypeptide(L)'
;MGQVVNLYGANFTDSRLPILYNYPGLNPGSLFLLDAVMIDPEFNFSATGTTVYTDNLAAEVAAELTGKTAADLRVAWNNTLATTGSAPEAKFERTAKGGVHGILSLVNQVSGHRGRFTCPGIMPYVAEHQHDHKFLLIMHYQVTRVGSGTPATQTTEVLISSQTSPSTNRLIVARLPNAVSAGPAQFSLQSDKNGTDFTENIYYQDMPVWGAASGFGALVNNNCKSFVMYRTHLIDIDASRMALADIVAAEQQLFNANFNAGGKYAGDTIPTSPSALP
;
A
#
# COMPACT_ATOMS: atom_id res chain seq x y z
N MET A 1 -7.95 -26.75 -4.20
CA MET A 1 -7.04 -25.73 -4.75
C MET A 1 -6.81 -26.07 -6.20
N GLY A 2 -7.11 -25.15 -7.13
CA GLY A 2 -6.70 -25.30 -8.53
C GLY A 2 -5.20 -24.99 -8.68
N GLN A 3 -4.54 -25.66 -9.60
CA GLN A 3 -3.14 -25.44 -9.93
C GLN A 3 -3.05 -24.64 -11.23
N VAL A 4 -2.30 -23.53 -11.23
CA VAL A 4 -1.94 -22.82 -12.47
C VAL A 4 -0.76 -23.57 -13.09
N VAL A 5 -0.91 -23.94 -14.36
CA VAL A 5 0.14 -24.61 -15.15
C VAL A 5 0.55 -23.69 -16.28
N ASN A 6 1.79 -23.20 -16.24
CA ASN A 6 2.34 -22.38 -17.31
C ASN A 6 2.71 -23.25 -18.50
N LEU A 7 2.03 -23.05 -19.63
CA LEU A 7 2.31 -23.74 -20.89
C LEU A 7 3.32 -22.92 -21.71
N TYR A 8 4.61 -23.20 -21.53
CA TYR A 8 5.68 -22.51 -22.27
C TYR A 8 5.54 -22.73 -23.78
N GLY A 9 5.42 -21.63 -24.55
CA GLY A 9 5.31 -21.65 -26.01
C GLY A 9 3.87 -21.75 -26.56
N ALA A 10 2.85 -21.79 -25.71
CA ALA A 10 1.46 -21.72 -26.14
C ALA A 10 1.02 -20.25 -26.31
N ASN A 11 0.66 -19.87 -27.55
CA ASN A 11 -0.03 -18.61 -27.83
C ASN A 11 -1.53 -18.88 -27.97
N PHE A 12 -2.32 -18.40 -27.03
CA PHE A 12 -3.78 -18.45 -27.12
C PHE A 12 -4.26 -17.16 -27.80
N THR A 13 -4.81 -17.27 -29.01
CA THR A 13 -5.33 -16.12 -29.78
C THR A 13 -6.84 -15.93 -29.61
N ASP A 14 -7.53 -16.81 -28.88
CA ASP A 14 -8.96 -16.71 -28.62
C ASP A 14 -9.22 -15.72 -27.48
N SER A 15 -9.65 -14.52 -27.83
CA SER A 15 -9.96 -13.44 -26.89
C SER A 15 -11.15 -13.73 -25.96
N ARG A 16 -11.84 -14.86 -26.13
CA ARG A 16 -12.94 -15.30 -25.26
C ARG A 16 -12.46 -16.11 -24.06
N LEU A 17 -11.21 -16.58 -24.07
CA LEU A 17 -10.66 -17.34 -22.95
C LEU A 17 -10.48 -16.42 -21.74
N PRO A 18 -10.91 -16.84 -20.53
CA PRO A 18 -10.66 -16.07 -19.32
C PRO A 18 -9.15 -15.90 -19.10
N ILE A 19 -8.69 -14.67 -18.92
CA ILE A 19 -7.32 -14.40 -18.50
C ILE A 19 -7.19 -14.85 -17.05
N LEU A 20 -6.25 -15.75 -16.78
CA LEU A 20 -5.91 -16.19 -15.43
C LEU A 20 -4.66 -15.47 -14.98
N TYR A 21 -4.80 -14.59 -14.00
CA TYR A 21 -3.66 -13.92 -13.37
C TYR A 21 -3.07 -14.76 -12.23
N ASN A 22 -1.79 -14.56 -11.96
CA ASN A 22 -1.06 -15.28 -10.90
C ASN A 22 -1.60 -14.99 -9.49
N TYR A 23 -2.26 -13.84 -9.30
CA TYR A 23 -2.78 -13.42 -8.00
C TYR A 23 -4.25 -12.97 -8.09
N PRO A 24 -5.09 -13.32 -7.09
CA PRO A 24 -6.47 -12.86 -7.04
C PRO A 24 -6.59 -11.33 -7.01
N GLY A 25 -7.58 -10.81 -7.73
CA GLY A 25 -7.90 -9.38 -7.83
C GLY A 25 -7.09 -8.62 -8.88
N LEU A 26 -6.03 -9.22 -9.45
CA LEU A 26 -5.34 -8.63 -10.59
C LEU A 26 -6.28 -8.47 -11.80
N ASN A 27 -6.07 -7.40 -12.53
CA ASN A 27 -6.78 -7.02 -13.74
C ASN A 27 -5.82 -6.24 -14.65
N PRO A 28 -6.15 -5.96 -15.92
CA PRO A 28 -5.23 -5.32 -16.86
C PRO A 28 -4.67 -3.95 -16.43
N GLY A 29 -5.29 -3.27 -15.46
CA GLY A 29 -4.84 -1.99 -14.93
C GLY A 29 -3.94 -2.10 -13.68
N SER A 30 -3.65 -3.30 -13.19
CA SER A 30 -2.89 -3.49 -11.95
C SER A 30 -1.44 -3.01 -12.09
N LEU A 31 -1.07 -1.97 -11.32
CA LEU A 31 0.28 -1.38 -11.31
C LEU A 31 1.10 -1.84 -10.10
N PHE A 32 0.47 -1.92 -8.93
CA PHE A 32 1.12 -2.28 -7.68
C PHE A 32 0.21 -3.18 -6.87
N LEU A 33 0.69 -4.36 -6.46
CA LEU A 33 0.00 -5.20 -5.51
C LEU A 33 0.98 -5.74 -4.47
N LEU A 34 0.68 -5.47 -3.21
CA LEU A 34 1.35 -6.04 -2.05
C LEU A 34 0.33 -6.80 -1.21
N ASP A 35 0.70 -8.00 -0.77
CA ASP A 35 -0.09 -8.82 0.13
C ASP A 35 0.82 -9.32 1.24
N ALA A 36 0.50 -9.01 2.50
CA ALA A 36 1.42 -9.12 3.63
C ALA A 36 1.94 -10.55 3.83
N VAL A 37 1.08 -11.56 3.65
CA VAL A 37 1.45 -12.98 3.75
C VAL A 37 2.43 -13.44 2.67
N MET A 38 2.54 -12.71 1.56
CA MET A 38 3.46 -13.04 0.46
C MET A 38 4.83 -12.39 0.62
N ILE A 39 4.98 -11.44 1.55
CA ILE A 39 6.29 -10.87 1.89
C ILE A 39 7.08 -11.93 2.66
N ASP A 40 8.37 -12.10 2.33
CA ASP A 40 9.27 -13.05 2.99
C ASP A 40 9.16 -12.99 4.52
N PRO A 41 8.93 -14.11 5.24
CA PRO A 41 8.85 -14.13 6.70
C PRO A 41 10.04 -13.48 7.42
N GLU A 42 11.25 -13.55 6.84
CA GLU A 42 12.49 -12.97 7.36
C GLU A 42 12.70 -11.51 6.94
N PHE A 43 11.76 -10.91 6.20
CA PHE A 43 11.84 -9.51 5.77
C PHE A 43 11.97 -8.57 6.97
N ASN A 44 13.09 -7.86 7.03
CA ASN A 44 13.42 -6.98 8.15
C ASN A 44 12.79 -5.59 8.00
N PHE A 45 11.57 -5.42 8.50
CA PHE A 45 10.90 -4.11 8.55
C PHE A 45 11.62 -3.09 9.45
N SER A 46 12.45 -3.55 10.38
CA SER A 46 13.19 -2.71 11.32
C SER A 46 14.49 -2.16 10.76
N ALA A 47 14.91 -2.56 9.55
CA ALA A 47 16.13 -2.07 8.91
C ALA A 47 16.04 -0.56 8.63
N THR A 48 16.90 0.24 9.28
CA THR A 48 16.95 1.69 9.10
C THR A 48 18.08 2.14 8.19
N GLY A 49 17.86 3.17 7.38
CA GLY A 49 18.92 3.78 6.56
C GLY A 49 19.33 2.97 5.31
N THR A 50 18.64 1.86 5.05
CA THR A 50 18.82 1.01 3.86
C THR A 50 17.49 0.75 3.18
N THR A 51 17.49 0.67 1.86
CA THR A 51 16.34 0.16 1.10
C THR A 51 16.40 -1.36 1.02
N VAL A 52 15.32 -2.03 1.41
CA VAL A 52 15.14 -3.47 1.17
C VAL A 52 13.96 -3.67 0.23
N TYR A 53 13.91 -4.80 -0.47
CA TYR A 53 12.97 -5.00 -1.57
C TYR A 53 12.18 -6.30 -1.41
N THR A 54 10.90 -6.25 -1.75
CA THR A 54 10.01 -7.41 -1.92
C THR A 54 9.38 -7.35 -3.30
N ASP A 55 8.75 -8.45 -3.72
CA ASP A 55 8.14 -8.52 -5.04
C ASP A 55 6.84 -7.72 -5.09
N ASN A 56 6.62 -7.08 -6.24
CA ASN A 56 5.32 -6.54 -6.62
C ASN A 56 4.51 -7.67 -7.26
N LEU A 57 3.42 -8.09 -6.62
CA LEU A 57 2.60 -9.19 -7.11
C LEU A 57 1.89 -8.84 -8.42
N ALA A 58 1.80 -7.55 -8.77
CA ALA A 58 1.28 -7.07 -10.05
C ALA A 58 2.36 -6.91 -11.13
N ALA A 59 3.63 -7.28 -10.89
CA ALA A 59 4.76 -6.93 -11.76
C ALA A 59 4.58 -7.38 -13.21
N GLU A 60 3.99 -8.55 -13.46
CA GLU A 60 3.75 -9.04 -14.83
C GLU A 60 2.77 -8.15 -15.60
N VAL A 61 1.64 -7.79 -14.97
CA VAL A 61 0.66 -6.87 -15.58
C VAL A 61 1.22 -5.46 -15.70
N ALA A 62 1.89 -4.98 -14.65
CA ALA A 62 2.50 -3.67 -14.65
C ALA A 62 3.60 -3.54 -15.70
N ALA A 63 4.31 -4.63 -16.04
CA ALA A 63 5.30 -4.65 -17.12
C ALA A 63 4.66 -4.42 -18.50
N GLU A 64 3.44 -4.92 -18.73
CA GLU A 64 2.70 -4.65 -19.97
C GLU A 64 2.33 -3.17 -20.13
N LEU A 65 1.97 -2.52 -19.01
CA LEU A 65 1.62 -1.09 -19.00
C LEU A 65 2.85 -0.17 -19.10
N THR A 66 3.93 -0.53 -18.40
CA THR A 66 5.09 0.37 -18.19
C THR A 66 6.27 0.08 -19.12
N GLY A 67 6.28 -1.08 -19.78
CA GLY A 67 7.43 -1.57 -20.55
C GLY A 67 8.67 -1.88 -19.69
N LYS A 68 8.53 -1.99 -18.36
CA LYS A 68 9.62 -2.21 -17.41
C LYS A 68 9.83 -3.69 -17.10
N THR A 69 11.00 -4.03 -16.57
CA THR A 69 11.27 -5.39 -16.08
C THR A 69 10.67 -5.60 -14.68
N ALA A 70 10.48 -6.86 -14.28
CA ALA A 70 10.06 -7.19 -12.92
C ALA A 70 11.02 -6.64 -11.85
N ALA A 71 12.32 -6.52 -12.17
CA ALA A 71 13.33 -5.95 -11.26
C ALA A 71 13.14 -4.44 -11.04
N ASP A 72 12.77 -3.70 -12.09
CA ASP A 72 12.46 -2.27 -12.00
C ASP A 72 11.16 -2.01 -11.24
N LEU A 73 10.24 -2.98 -11.26
CA LEU A 73 8.91 -2.93 -10.66
C LEU A 73 8.85 -3.50 -9.24
N ARG A 74 10.00 -3.76 -8.60
CA ARG A 74 10.04 -4.27 -7.22
C ARG A 74 9.53 -3.23 -6.24
N VAL A 75 8.89 -3.72 -5.17
CA VAL A 75 8.45 -2.89 -4.05
C VAL A 75 9.65 -2.65 -3.14
N ALA A 76 9.99 -1.38 -2.94
CA ALA A 76 10.99 -0.95 -1.99
C ALA A 76 10.34 -0.67 -0.62
N TRP A 77 11.03 -1.04 0.44
CA TRP A 77 10.75 -0.62 1.81
C TRP A 77 11.87 0.29 2.29
N ASN A 78 11.50 1.45 2.84
CA ASN A 78 12.41 2.40 3.46
C ASN A 78 11.91 2.71 4.86
N ASN A 79 12.78 2.57 5.85
CA ASN A 79 12.48 2.94 7.22
C ASN A 79 13.55 3.86 7.82
N THR A 80 13.09 4.89 8.51
CA THR A 80 13.92 5.79 9.31
C THR A 80 13.45 5.88 10.77
N LEU A 81 12.35 5.21 11.13
CA LEU A 81 11.87 5.14 12.51
C LEU A 81 12.82 4.29 13.35
N ALA A 82 13.26 4.81 14.49
CA ALA A 82 14.00 4.03 15.47
C ALA A 82 13.11 2.92 16.06
N THR A 83 13.50 1.67 15.86
CA THR A 83 12.75 0.49 16.34
C THR A 83 13.34 -0.18 17.58
N THR A 84 14.49 0.32 18.04
CA THR A 84 15.24 -0.19 19.19
C THR A 84 15.73 0.97 20.06
N GLY A 85 16.35 0.64 21.20
CA GLY A 85 16.84 1.63 22.17
C GLY A 85 15.83 1.94 23.28
N SER A 86 16.14 2.93 24.10
CA SER A 86 15.33 3.29 25.29
C SER A 86 14.08 4.12 24.97
N ALA A 87 14.00 4.69 23.77
CA ALA A 87 12.87 5.49 23.30
C ALA A 87 12.55 5.19 21.82
N PRO A 88 12.10 3.96 21.49
CA PRO A 88 11.75 3.62 20.12
C PRO A 88 10.56 4.46 19.63
N GLU A 89 10.63 4.83 18.34
CA GLU A 89 9.57 5.53 17.60
C GLU A 89 8.53 4.56 17.07
N ALA A 90 8.93 3.33 16.77
CA ALA A 90 8.06 2.32 16.19
C ALA A 90 8.42 0.90 16.61
N LYS A 91 7.46 0.00 16.42
CA LYS A 91 7.67 -1.44 16.44
C LYS A 91 6.96 -2.02 15.22
N PHE A 92 7.68 -2.81 14.42
CA PHE A 92 7.11 -3.57 13.33
C PHE A 92 7.09 -5.05 13.71
N GLU A 93 5.96 -5.71 13.48
CA GLU A 93 5.78 -7.13 13.74
C GLU A 93 4.80 -7.73 12.74
N ARG A 94 4.73 -9.06 12.71
CA ARG A 94 3.68 -9.79 11.97
C ARG A 94 2.57 -10.23 12.92
N THR A 95 1.35 -10.21 12.43
CA THR A 95 0.23 -10.90 13.08
C THR A 95 0.37 -12.42 12.92
N ALA A 96 -0.45 -13.19 13.62
CA ALA A 96 -0.42 -14.65 13.57
C ALA A 96 -0.67 -15.22 12.15
N LYS A 97 -1.37 -14.46 11.29
CA LYS A 97 -1.62 -14.80 9.88
C LYS A 97 -0.78 -14.00 8.88
N GLY A 98 0.23 -13.27 9.36
CA GLY A 98 1.25 -12.65 8.51
C GLY A 98 0.97 -11.22 8.06
N GLY A 99 -0.11 -10.58 8.54
CA GLY A 99 -0.34 -9.14 8.38
C GLY A 99 0.80 -8.32 8.99
N VAL A 100 1.14 -7.16 8.41
CA VAL A 100 2.22 -6.29 8.90
C VAL A 100 1.63 -5.28 9.88
N HIS A 101 1.95 -5.40 11.16
CA HIS A 101 1.54 -4.47 12.20
C HIS A 101 2.66 -3.46 12.47
N GLY A 102 2.38 -2.19 12.17
CA GLY A 102 3.24 -1.08 12.60
C GLY A 102 2.61 -0.35 13.77
N ILE A 103 3.29 -0.40 14.92
CA ILE A 103 2.98 0.38 16.12
C ILE A 103 3.87 1.60 16.12
N LEU A 104 3.28 2.78 16.23
CA LEU A 104 3.99 4.06 16.22
C LEU A 104 3.81 4.76 17.54
N SER A 105 4.89 5.19 18.19
CA SER A 105 4.81 6.04 19.37
C SER A 105 4.06 7.34 19.06
N LEU A 106 3.33 7.87 20.04
CA LEU A 106 2.71 9.19 20.03
C LEU A 106 3.52 10.21 20.85
N VAL A 107 4.74 9.85 21.28
CA VAL A 107 5.61 10.73 22.09
C VAL A 107 7.00 10.84 21.48
N ASN A 108 7.57 9.71 21.06
CA ASN A 108 8.98 9.62 20.68
C ASN A 108 9.26 9.93 19.21
N GLN A 109 8.23 10.20 18.38
CA GLN A 109 8.46 10.38 16.94
C GLN A 109 9.35 11.60 16.66
N VAL A 110 10.24 11.43 15.70
CA VAL A 110 11.08 12.48 15.16
C VAL A 110 10.47 12.98 13.85
N SER A 111 10.55 14.30 13.65
CA SER A 111 9.96 14.93 12.47
C SER A 111 10.47 14.33 11.16
N GLY A 112 9.53 13.93 10.30
CA GLY A 112 9.84 13.35 8.99
C GLY A 112 10.34 11.90 9.02
N HIS A 113 10.38 11.25 10.19
CA HIS A 113 10.66 9.83 10.26
C HIS A 113 9.45 8.99 9.86
N ARG A 114 9.71 7.90 9.11
CA ARG A 114 8.67 7.03 8.54
C ARG A 114 9.21 5.67 8.14
N GLY A 115 8.33 4.69 8.11
CA GLY A 115 8.51 3.39 7.45
C GLY A 115 7.47 3.26 6.35
N ARG A 116 7.90 3.02 5.10
CA ARG A 116 7.00 3.02 3.95
C ARG A 116 7.38 2.00 2.90
N PHE A 117 6.38 1.60 2.13
CA PHE A 117 6.58 0.95 0.86
C PHE A 117 6.50 1.95 -0.29
N THR A 118 7.28 1.72 -1.35
CA THR A 118 7.25 2.48 -2.61
C THR A 118 7.45 1.52 -3.78
N CYS A 119 7.09 1.92 -4.99
CA CYS A 119 7.38 1.20 -6.22
C CYS A 119 7.74 2.23 -7.30
N PRO A 120 8.97 2.76 -7.30
CA PRO A 120 9.36 3.85 -8.19
C PRO A 120 9.20 3.52 -9.68
N GLY A 121 9.32 2.24 -10.06
CA GLY A 121 9.25 1.79 -11.45
C GLY A 121 7.93 2.11 -12.17
N ILE A 122 6.81 2.25 -11.45
CA ILE A 122 5.51 2.61 -12.04
C ILE A 122 5.32 4.12 -12.22
N MET A 123 6.17 4.94 -11.59
CA MET A 123 5.93 6.38 -11.51
C MET A 123 6.06 7.12 -12.83
N PRO A 124 6.93 6.74 -13.79
CA PRO A 124 6.90 7.32 -15.13
C PRO A 124 5.53 7.15 -15.81
N TYR A 125 4.96 5.95 -15.76
CA TYR A 125 3.62 5.67 -16.30
C TYR A 125 2.54 6.49 -15.59
N VAL A 126 2.55 6.51 -14.26
CA VAL A 126 1.58 7.29 -13.48
C VAL A 126 1.71 8.79 -13.78
N ALA A 127 2.93 9.32 -13.92
CA ALA A 127 3.17 10.72 -14.24
C ALA A 127 2.67 11.07 -15.65
N GLU A 128 2.86 10.18 -16.62
CA GLU A 128 2.33 10.34 -17.97
C GLU A 128 0.80 10.37 -17.96
N HIS A 129 0.16 9.45 -17.23
CA HIS A 129 -1.29 9.26 -17.28
C HIS A 129 -2.11 9.96 -16.17
N GLN A 130 -1.49 10.77 -15.31
CA GLN A 130 -2.19 11.42 -14.19
C GLN A 130 -3.29 12.41 -14.61
N HIS A 131 -3.32 12.82 -15.88
CA HIS A 131 -4.17 13.89 -16.39
C HIS A 131 -5.37 13.39 -17.19
N ASP A 132 -5.28 12.17 -17.73
CA ASP A 132 -6.27 11.54 -18.59
C ASP A 132 -6.82 10.22 -18.01
N HIS A 133 -6.11 9.57 -17.08
CA HIS A 133 -6.59 8.37 -16.39
C HIS A 133 -6.99 8.63 -14.93
N LYS A 134 -7.78 7.73 -14.38
CA LYS A 134 -8.12 7.62 -12.96
C LYS A 134 -7.50 6.36 -12.36
N PHE A 135 -6.94 6.51 -11.17
CA PHE A 135 -6.33 5.43 -10.42
C PHE A 135 -7.20 5.06 -9.21
N LEU A 136 -7.21 3.79 -8.84
CA LEU A 136 -7.89 3.28 -7.65
C LEU A 136 -6.84 2.70 -6.70
N LEU A 137 -6.84 3.22 -5.47
CA LEU A 137 -6.12 2.63 -4.35
C LEU A 137 -7.09 1.81 -3.51
N ILE A 138 -6.74 0.55 -3.23
CA ILE A 138 -7.45 -0.30 -2.29
C ILE A 138 -6.49 -0.78 -1.19
N MET A 139 -6.97 -0.81 0.05
CA MET A 139 -6.24 -1.36 1.19
C MET A 139 -7.12 -2.29 2.00
N HIS A 140 -6.55 -3.42 2.42
CA HIS A 140 -7.11 -4.24 3.50
C HIS A 140 -6.27 -3.96 4.75
N TYR A 141 -6.93 -3.49 5.81
CA TYR A 141 -6.23 -2.96 6.98
C TYR A 141 -7.03 -3.19 8.26
N GLN A 142 -6.41 -2.88 9.40
CA GLN A 142 -7.08 -2.74 10.69
C GLN A 142 -6.37 -1.66 11.51
N VAL A 143 -7.06 -0.55 11.82
CA VAL A 143 -6.50 0.49 12.69
C VAL A 143 -6.51 -0.01 14.13
N THR A 144 -5.35 -0.02 14.77
CA THR A 144 -5.15 -0.53 16.13
C THR A 144 -5.01 0.59 17.15
N ARG A 145 -4.54 1.77 16.73
CA ARG A 145 -4.51 2.98 17.55
C ARG A 145 -4.74 4.23 16.71
N VAL A 146 -5.61 5.09 17.20
CA VAL A 146 -5.84 6.41 16.60
C VAL A 146 -4.64 7.32 16.82
N GLY A 147 -4.45 8.23 15.88
CA GLY A 147 -3.52 9.35 16.05
C GLY A 147 -4.18 10.50 16.82
N SER A 148 -3.39 11.40 17.39
CA SER A 148 -3.84 12.58 18.14
C SER A 148 -4.08 13.85 17.30
N GLY A 149 -3.99 13.76 15.96
CA GLY A 149 -4.18 14.91 15.07
C GLY A 149 -5.63 15.40 14.96
N THR A 150 -5.80 16.72 14.80
CA THR A 150 -7.06 17.35 14.35
C THR A 150 -7.37 16.94 12.90
N PRO A 151 -8.59 17.14 12.36
CA PRO A 151 -8.90 16.81 10.96
C PRO A 151 -7.89 17.40 9.94
N ALA A 152 -7.33 18.58 10.23
CA ALA A 152 -6.32 19.25 9.39
C ALA A 152 -4.91 18.65 9.50
N THR A 153 -4.63 17.88 10.55
CA THR A 153 -3.32 17.26 10.85
C THR A 153 -3.40 15.73 10.91
N GLN A 154 -4.50 15.15 10.41
CA GLN A 154 -4.61 13.70 10.30
C GLN A 154 -3.54 13.18 9.36
N THR A 155 -2.80 12.19 9.87
CA THR A 155 -1.78 11.46 9.12
C THR A 155 -2.37 10.86 7.85
N THR A 156 -1.53 10.88 6.82
CA THR A 156 -1.78 10.30 5.52
C THR A 156 -1.08 8.95 5.47
N GLU A 157 -1.80 7.88 5.17
CA GLU A 157 -1.24 6.53 5.08
C GLU A 157 -0.88 6.13 3.64
N VAL A 158 -1.37 6.87 2.63
CA VAL A 158 -0.90 6.76 1.24
C VAL A 158 -0.83 8.13 0.57
N LEU A 159 0.28 8.40 -0.11
CA LEU A 159 0.53 9.64 -0.83
C LEU A 159 1.11 9.36 -2.23
N ILE A 160 0.50 9.95 -3.25
CA ILE A 160 1.12 10.17 -4.56
C ILE A 160 0.91 11.63 -4.92
N SER A 161 1.99 12.41 -4.97
CA SER A 161 1.92 13.85 -5.17
C SER A 161 3.20 14.42 -5.78
N SER A 162 3.17 15.69 -6.18
CA SER A 162 4.38 16.46 -6.42
C SER A 162 5.16 16.68 -5.13
N GLN A 163 6.48 16.84 -5.23
CA GLN A 163 7.30 17.29 -4.09
C GLN A 163 7.09 18.77 -3.78
N THR A 164 6.60 19.54 -4.75
CA THR A 164 6.28 20.96 -4.59
C THR A 164 4.83 21.11 -4.16
N SER A 165 4.61 21.59 -2.94
CA SER A 165 3.27 21.80 -2.36
C SER A 165 2.38 20.53 -2.42
N PRO A 166 2.81 19.42 -1.81
CA PRO A 166 2.17 18.09 -1.94
C PRO A 166 0.72 18.03 -1.46
N SER A 167 0.30 18.94 -0.58
CA SER A 167 -1.10 19.06 -0.17
C SER A 167 -2.00 19.60 -1.29
N THR A 168 -1.45 20.43 -2.17
CA THR A 168 -2.17 21.07 -3.28
C THR A 168 -1.99 20.28 -4.57
N ASN A 169 -0.76 19.92 -4.91
CA ASN A 169 -0.36 19.28 -6.16
C ASN A 169 -0.27 17.76 -5.96
N ARG A 170 -1.41 17.07 -6.08
CA ARG A 170 -1.58 15.68 -5.66
C ARG A 170 -2.40 14.87 -6.64
N LEU A 171 -2.16 13.55 -6.67
CA LEU A 171 -3.01 12.57 -7.33
C LEU A 171 -3.77 11.73 -6.31
N ILE A 172 -3.09 11.27 -5.25
CA ILE A 172 -3.68 10.46 -4.18
C ILE A 172 -3.20 10.99 -2.83
N VAL A 173 -4.15 11.28 -1.95
CA VAL A 173 -3.92 11.47 -0.50
C VAL A 173 -4.97 10.63 0.21
N ALA A 174 -4.58 9.46 0.71
CA ALA A 174 -5.47 8.57 1.43
C ALA A 174 -5.21 8.64 2.93
N ARG A 175 -6.32 8.63 3.69
CA ARG A 175 -6.30 8.56 5.14
C ARG A 175 -7.17 7.41 5.58
N LEU A 176 -6.63 6.52 6.40
CA LEU A 176 -7.43 5.51 7.08
C LEU A 176 -8.36 6.20 8.10
N PRO A 177 -9.51 5.59 8.45
CA PRO A 177 -10.40 6.15 9.45
C PRO A 177 -9.67 6.47 10.75
N ASN A 178 -9.96 7.63 11.34
CA ASN A 178 -9.40 8.01 12.64
C ASN A 178 -10.19 7.39 13.80
N ALA A 179 -10.40 6.08 13.74
CA ALA A 179 -11.07 5.28 14.75
C ALA A 179 -10.41 3.91 14.83
N VAL A 180 -10.31 3.34 16.04
CA VAL A 180 -9.88 1.95 16.20
C VAL A 180 -10.90 1.05 15.51
N SER A 181 -10.44 0.16 14.65
CA SER A 181 -11.31 -0.74 13.90
C SER A 181 -11.79 -1.87 14.81
N ALA A 182 -13.08 -2.23 14.71
CA ALA A 182 -13.63 -3.41 15.41
C ALA A 182 -13.07 -4.74 14.87
N GLY A 183 -12.52 -4.72 13.66
CA GLY A 183 -11.86 -5.84 12.98
C GLY A 183 -11.23 -5.35 11.67
N PRO A 184 -10.73 -6.27 10.83
CA PRO A 184 -10.24 -5.93 9.50
C PRO A 184 -11.31 -5.23 8.66
N ALA A 185 -10.89 -4.33 7.78
CA ALA A 185 -11.75 -3.56 6.89
C ALA A 185 -11.09 -3.35 5.52
N GLN A 186 -11.92 -3.04 4.53
CA GLN A 186 -11.49 -2.58 3.21
C GLN A 186 -11.64 -1.07 3.11
N PHE A 187 -10.65 -0.42 2.51
CA PHE A 187 -10.68 0.98 2.09
C PHE A 187 -10.46 1.04 0.59
N SER A 188 -11.18 1.93 -0.10
CA SER A 188 -11.02 2.19 -1.53
C SER A 188 -11.10 3.69 -1.79
N LEU A 189 -10.18 4.22 -2.59
CA LEU A 189 -10.13 5.63 -2.97
C LEU A 189 -9.77 5.75 -4.45
N GLN A 190 -10.67 6.33 -5.24
CA GLN A 190 -10.35 6.81 -6.57
C GLN A 190 -9.51 8.09 -6.46
N SER A 191 -8.51 8.23 -7.33
CA SER A 191 -7.65 9.39 -7.40
C SER A 191 -8.42 10.67 -7.70
N ASP A 192 -8.11 11.72 -6.95
CA ASP A 192 -8.65 13.06 -7.13
C ASP A 192 -7.49 14.02 -7.43
N LYS A 193 -7.07 14.03 -8.70
CA LYS A 193 -5.97 14.86 -9.19
C LYS A 193 -6.30 16.33 -8.97
N ASN A 194 -5.42 17.05 -8.28
CA ASN A 194 -5.54 18.47 -8.01
C ASN A 194 -4.19 19.18 -8.19
N GLY A 195 -4.25 20.42 -8.63
CA GLY A 195 -3.06 21.27 -8.81
C GLY A 195 -2.19 20.89 -10.00
N THR A 196 -0.91 21.23 -9.91
CA THR A 196 0.08 21.01 -10.97
C THR A 196 0.56 19.56 -11.00
N ASP A 197 0.78 19.07 -12.20
CA ASP A 197 1.27 17.73 -12.50
C ASP A 197 2.69 17.52 -11.93
N PHE A 198 2.94 16.34 -11.38
CA PHE A 198 4.30 15.93 -11.06
C PHE A 198 4.98 15.30 -12.27
N THR A 199 6.30 15.35 -12.31
CA THR A 199 7.09 14.66 -13.34
C THR A 199 7.51 13.29 -12.83
N GLU A 200 8.04 12.45 -13.73
CA GLU A 200 8.64 11.15 -13.40
C GLU A 200 9.83 11.22 -12.43
N ASN A 201 10.35 12.40 -12.09
CA ASN A 201 11.51 12.57 -11.21
C ASN A 201 11.22 13.42 -9.96
N ILE A 202 10.12 14.17 -9.94
CA ILE A 202 9.79 15.10 -8.84
C ILE A 202 8.44 14.72 -8.26
N TYR A 203 8.43 13.63 -7.49
CA TYR A 203 7.22 13.11 -6.84
C TYR A 203 7.50 12.57 -5.43
N TYR A 204 6.44 12.43 -4.66
CA TYR A 204 6.38 11.55 -3.50
C TYR A 204 5.48 10.36 -3.81
N GLN A 205 5.90 9.17 -3.38
CA GLN A 205 5.13 7.94 -3.47
C GLN A 205 5.32 7.18 -2.14
N ASP A 206 4.27 7.08 -1.35
CA ASP A 206 4.24 6.37 -0.08
C ASP A 206 3.02 5.42 -0.09
N MET A 207 3.21 4.09 -0.13
CA MET A 207 2.12 3.13 -0.40
C MET A 207 2.32 1.73 0.24
N PRO A 208 1.88 1.48 1.48
CA PRO A 208 1.48 2.44 2.52
C PRO A 208 2.64 2.93 3.38
N VAL A 209 2.36 3.88 4.27
CA VAL A 209 3.31 4.46 5.23
C VAL A 209 2.83 4.40 6.68
N TRP A 210 3.78 4.11 7.57
CA TRP A 210 3.72 4.36 9.01
C TRP A 210 4.64 5.53 9.34
N GLY A 211 4.16 6.46 10.16
CA GLY A 211 4.89 7.69 10.50
C GLY A 211 4.47 8.85 9.62
N ALA A 212 5.30 9.87 9.52
CA ALA A 212 4.94 11.04 8.75
C ALA A 212 5.04 10.75 7.24
N ALA A 213 3.95 10.91 6.47
CA ALA A 213 4.03 10.84 5.01
C ALA A 213 4.94 11.95 4.43
N SER A 214 5.49 11.70 3.24
CA SER A 214 6.42 12.60 2.56
C SER A 214 5.84 13.98 2.37
N GLY A 215 6.64 15.01 2.63
CA GLY A 215 6.14 16.39 2.59
C GLY A 215 5.23 16.83 3.75
N PHE A 216 4.88 15.93 4.68
CA PHE A 216 4.07 16.26 5.88
C PHE A 216 4.86 16.16 7.20
N GLY A 217 6.20 16.05 7.13
CA GLY A 217 7.09 15.66 8.24
C GLY A 217 6.91 16.40 9.58
N ALA A 218 6.73 17.72 9.57
CA ALA A 218 6.54 18.51 10.80
C ALA A 218 5.07 18.58 11.25
N LEU A 219 4.13 18.29 10.36
CA LEU A 219 2.69 18.51 10.60
C LEU A 219 2.04 17.38 11.40
N VAL A 220 2.58 16.17 11.30
CA VAL A 220 1.93 14.95 11.81
C VAL A 220 2.78 14.20 12.84
N ASN A 221 3.85 14.83 13.32
CA ASN A 221 4.69 14.23 14.37
C ASN A 221 3.85 13.90 15.59
N ASN A 222 4.07 12.72 16.18
CA ASN A 222 3.33 12.21 17.33
C ASN A 222 1.81 12.03 17.12
N ASN A 223 1.32 12.19 15.89
CA ASN A 223 -0.10 12.11 15.55
C ASN A 223 -0.41 10.92 14.63
N CYS A 224 0.54 10.01 14.44
CA CYS A 224 0.43 8.91 13.48
C CYS A 224 -0.34 7.70 14.03
N LYS A 225 -1.15 7.06 13.18
CA LYS A 225 -1.93 5.88 13.56
C LYS A 225 -1.06 4.63 13.61
N SER A 226 -1.42 3.71 14.50
CA SER A 226 -0.93 2.33 14.39
C SER A 226 -1.98 1.50 13.68
N PHE A 227 -1.54 0.64 12.77
CA PHE A 227 -2.43 -0.21 11.99
C PHE A 227 -1.72 -1.47 11.48
N VAL A 228 -2.54 -2.48 11.19
CA VAL A 228 -2.14 -3.68 10.45
C VAL A 228 -2.44 -3.45 8.96
N MET A 229 -1.48 -3.74 8.10
CA MET A 229 -1.65 -3.85 6.66
C MET A 229 -1.72 -5.33 6.27
N TYR A 230 -2.75 -5.69 5.52
CA TYR A 230 -2.92 -7.04 4.95
C TYR A 230 -2.71 -7.07 3.45
N ARG A 231 -3.18 -6.03 2.74
CA ARG A 231 -3.07 -5.90 1.28
C ARG A 231 -3.10 -4.43 0.88
N THR A 232 -2.40 -4.07 -0.18
CA THR A 232 -2.51 -2.75 -0.84
C THR A 232 -2.41 -2.94 -2.35
N HIS A 233 -3.35 -2.37 -3.09
CA HIS A 233 -3.45 -2.50 -4.55
C HIS A 233 -3.64 -1.10 -5.18
N LEU A 234 -2.80 -0.74 -6.14
CA LEU A 234 -3.00 0.42 -7.01
C LEU A 234 -3.32 -0.06 -8.42
N ILE A 235 -4.42 0.42 -8.96
CA ILE A 235 -4.98 0.03 -10.27
C ILE A 235 -5.20 1.30 -11.09
N ASP A 236 -4.79 1.30 -12.35
CA ASP A 236 -5.28 2.23 -13.35
C ASP A 236 -6.65 1.77 -13.85
N ILE A 237 -7.70 2.53 -13.53
CA ILE A 237 -9.10 2.17 -13.83
C ILE A 237 -9.32 2.17 -15.34
N ASP A 238 -8.80 3.17 -16.04
CA ASP A 238 -9.00 3.33 -17.48
C ASP A 238 -8.26 2.24 -18.25
N ALA A 239 -7.01 1.93 -17.87
CA ALA A 239 -6.25 0.83 -18.44
C ALA A 239 -6.87 -0.55 -18.16
N SER A 240 -7.53 -0.72 -17.00
CA SER A 240 -8.24 -1.97 -16.68
C SER A 240 -9.43 -2.25 -17.61
N ARG A 241 -10.01 -1.20 -18.22
CA ARG A 241 -11.26 -1.25 -18.99
C ARG A 241 -12.46 -1.79 -18.20
N MET A 242 -12.39 -1.72 -16.88
CA MET A 242 -13.47 -2.12 -15.96
C MET A 242 -14.13 -0.88 -15.36
N ALA A 243 -15.43 -0.98 -15.05
CA ALA A 243 -16.07 0.07 -14.27
C ALA A 243 -15.54 0.05 -12.82
N LEU A 244 -15.36 1.22 -12.21
CA LEU A 244 -14.90 1.36 -10.82
C LEU A 244 -15.69 0.46 -9.85
N ALA A 245 -17.02 0.42 -10.00
CA ALA A 245 -17.89 -0.37 -9.13
C ALA A 245 -17.60 -1.88 -9.21
N ASP A 246 -17.23 -2.38 -10.39
CA ASP A 246 -16.92 -3.78 -10.60
C ASP A 246 -15.57 -4.15 -9.96
N ILE A 247 -14.57 -3.28 -10.10
CA ILE A 247 -13.26 -3.46 -9.45
C ILE A 247 -13.42 -3.49 -7.93
N VAL A 248 -14.17 -2.53 -7.36
CA VAL A 248 -14.42 -2.45 -5.92
C VAL A 248 -15.21 -3.66 -5.42
N ALA A 249 -16.20 -4.13 -6.19
CA ALA A 249 -16.98 -5.32 -5.84
C ALA A 249 -16.12 -6.59 -5.87
N ALA A 250 -15.25 -6.75 -6.86
CA ALA A 250 -14.32 -7.88 -6.96
C ALA A 250 -13.34 -7.90 -5.77
N GLU A 251 -12.80 -6.74 -5.40
CA GLU A 251 -11.90 -6.63 -4.24
C GLU A 251 -12.65 -6.84 -2.92
N GLN A 252 -13.91 -6.41 -2.81
CA GLN A 252 -14.76 -6.72 -1.64
C GLN A 252 -15.04 -8.22 -1.51
N GLN A 253 -15.25 -8.94 -2.62
CA GLN A 253 -15.38 -10.40 -2.60
C GLN A 253 -14.08 -11.06 -2.14
N LEU A 254 -12.93 -10.56 -2.61
CA LEU A 254 -11.62 -11.05 -2.18
C LEU A 254 -11.35 -10.75 -0.69
N PHE A 255 -11.70 -9.57 -0.21
CA PHE A 255 -11.66 -9.22 1.21
C PHE A 255 -12.46 -10.24 2.03
N ASN A 256 -13.71 -10.47 1.65
CA ASN A 256 -14.58 -11.44 2.32
C ASN A 256 -13.97 -12.84 2.30
N ALA A 257 -13.44 -13.29 1.15
CA ALA A 257 -12.79 -14.61 1.04
C ALA A 257 -11.54 -14.75 1.91
N ASN A 258 -10.78 -13.66 2.10
CA ASN A 258 -9.57 -13.68 2.90
C ASN A 258 -9.84 -13.72 4.42
N PHE A 259 -10.91 -13.08 4.90
CA PHE A 259 -11.19 -12.92 6.33
C PHE A 259 -12.33 -13.81 6.86
N ASN A 260 -13.23 -14.29 6.01
CA ASN A 260 -14.26 -15.26 6.41
C ASN A 260 -13.65 -16.63 6.73
N ALA A 261 -14.43 -17.49 7.39
CA ALA A 261 -14.00 -18.82 7.79
C ALA A 261 -13.32 -19.59 6.64
N GLY A 262 -12.11 -20.10 6.90
CA GLY A 262 -11.28 -20.80 5.91
C GLY A 262 -10.39 -19.89 5.06
N GLY A 263 -10.54 -18.56 5.16
CA GLY A 263 -9.67 -17.58 4.54
C GLY A 263 -8.29 -17.50 5.20
N LYS A 264 -7.31 -16.96 4.45
CA LYS A 264 -5.91 -16.90 4.89
C LYS A 264 -5.68 -16.01 6.13
N TYR A 265 -6.51 -15.00 6.33
CA TYR A 265 -6.50 -14.10 7.49
C TYR A 265 -7.66 -14.37 8.47
N ALA A 266 -8.38 -15.50 8.30
CA ALA A 266 -9.51 -15.83 9.14
C ALA A 266 -9.07 -16.02 10.60
N GLY A 267 -9.71 -15.28 11.51
CA GLY A 267 -9.42 -15.33 12.95
C GLY A 267 -8.01 -14.84 13.31
N ASP A 268 -7.42 -13.97 12.51
CA ASP A 268 -6.10 -13.41 12.81
C ASP A 268 -6.08 -12.65 14.15
N THR A 269 -4.93 -12.65 14.80
CA THR A 269 -4.73 -12.02 16.10
C THR A 269 -3.49 -11.12 16.08
N ILE A 270 -3.62 -10.00 16.78
CA ILE A 270 -2.57 -8.97 16.86
C ILE A 270 -1.79 -9.21 18.15
N PRO A 271 -0.48 -9.52 18.08
CA PRO A 271 0.25 -10.03 19.24
C PRO A 271 0.57 -8.93 20.27
N THR A 272 0.80 -7.69 19.83
CA THR A 272 1.15 -6.59 20.74
C THR A 272 0.10 -5.50 20.73
N SER A 273 -0.32 -5.06 21.93
CA SER A 273 -1.14 -3.85 22.06
C SER A 273 -0.34 -2.62 21.60
N PRO A 274 -0.92 -1.70 20.82
CA PRO A 274 -0.25 -0.47 20.42
C PRO A 274 0.22 0.40 21.60
N SER A 275 -0.41 0.25 22.77
CA SER A 275 0.00 0.93 24.01
C SER A 275 1.35 0.46 24.56
N ALA A 276 1.99 -0.53 23.94
CA ALA A 276 3.36 -0.93 24.26
C ALA A 276 4.40 0.16 23.94
N LEU A 277 4.05 1.11 23.06
CA LEU A 277 4.80 2.35 22.88
C LEU A 277 3.97 3.53 23.41
N PRO A 278 4.62 4.51 24.08
CA PRO A 278 3.92 5.72 24.54
C PRO A 278 3.32 6.48 23.37
#